data_AF-A0A9Q0C5J5-F1
#
_entry.id   AF-A0A9Q0C5J5-F1
#
_cell.length_a   1.000
_cell.length_b   1.000
_cell.length_c   1.000
_cell.angle_alpha   90.00
_cell.angle_beta   90.00
_cell.angle_gamma   90.00
#
_symmetry.space_group_name_H-M   'P 1'
#
loop_
_entity.id
_entity.type
_entity.pdbx_description
1 polymer ?
#
loop_
_entity_poly.entity_id
_entity_poly.type
_entity_poly.pdbx_seq_one_letter_code
_entity_poly.pdbx_strand_id
1 'polypeptide(L)'
;MMSEFQKKQKVQNNRQADEEQHEELRDWSGLMDELLQLIFHALLLSTKKSSFSKVCRAWRRIASSKEEIVASQPPFLLVPSFISLHKEGYKTQQRPFKILSPASIGTDSFAFSAHCFLAPSQLHLCDRLAHAKYMYSSKGYLIIVEPTTNCPILLDPFTGEEFRPFPSLPRVCPSGMCRGDGNCRYGTAVLLGSPPSRCRIVILSDYDVLWTCLAGQHQWSNYVIDYACWEKRPNGFAVVRDTLYSITRDADLMVFDFDAGPQIRVVDRGDCDLPKQFLNYHYKKFPYYGPFITQSHGEVFLVRLNPFPTVFSDTRVEVYRLQEWKWMRMNRLDNAALFLDIEGSAMYCRNPAWWGGKENHVYLTGRKWWGVKENHVYSTWQKWDKWISFSLDDIVDLGFKKPIKCYAKWPRPLWMLPSSCY
;
A
#
# COMPACT_ATOMS: atom_id res chain seq x y z
N MET A 1 51.31 58.35 29.90
CA MET A 1 49.98 58.69 29.36
C MET A 1 49.90 58.24 27.90
N MET A 2 49.70 56.94 27.67
CA MET A 2 49.16 56.49 26.38
C MET A 2 47.65 56.78 26.44
N SER A 3 47.21 57.66 25.53
CA SER A 3 45.93 58.35 25.61
C SER A 3 44.75 57.40 25.41
N GLU A 4 43.62 57.70 26.06
CA GLU A 4 42.33 57.00 25.87
C GLU A 4 41.92 56.86 24.40
N PHE A 5 42.49 57.68 23.51
CA PHE A 5 42.31 57.63 22.08
C PHE A 5 42.78 56.29 21.47
N GLN A 6 43.94 55.76 21.90
CA GLN A 6 44.43 54.46 21.40
C GLN A 6 43.58 53.29 21.90
N LYS A 7 42.95 53.40 23.08
CA LYS A 7 42.00 52.39 23.58
C LYS A 7 40.69 52.39 22.79
N LYS A 8 40.14 53.56 22.46
CA LYS A 8 38.91 53.64 21.64
C LYS A 8 39.13 53.13 20.22
N GLN A 9 40.26 53.46 19.61
CA GLN A 9 40.59 53.02 18.25
C GLN A 9 40.80 51.49 18.16
N LYS A 10 41.37 50.87 19.20
CA LYS A 10 41.53 49.41 19.26
C LYS A 10 40.20 48.65 19.47
N VAL A 11 39.26 49.21 20.22
CA VAL A 11 37.90 48.63 20.38
C VAL A 11 37.11 48.74 19.09
N GLN A 12 37.27 49.84 18.34
CA GLN A 12 36.57 50.06 17.09
C GLN A 12 37.13 49.18 15.95
N ASN A 13 38.45 49.00 15.88
CA ASN A 13 39.07 48.06 14.93
C ASN A 13 38.76 46.59 15.25
N ASN A 14 38.64 46.22 16.53
CA ASN A 14 38.23 44.86 16.88
C ASN A 14 36.75 44.59 16.54
N ARG A 15 35.88 45.60 16.65
CA ARG A 15 34.47 45.46 16.19
C ARG A 15 34.35 45.32 14.69
N GLN A 16 35.13 46.06 13.91
CA GLN A 16 35.14 45.90 12.45
C GLN A 16 35.76 44.56 12.02
N ALA A 17 36.76 44.05 12.72
CA ALA A 17 37.30 42.72 12.45
C ALA A 17 36.32 41.58 12.80
N ASP A 18 35.51 41.72 13.85
CA ASP A 18 34.44 40.77 14.18
C ASP A 18 33.25 40.89 13.20
N GLU A 19 32.96 42.07 12.65
CA GLU A 19 31.91 42.28 11.63
C GLU A 19 32.33 41.79 10.24
N GLU A 20 33.61 41.87 9.86
CA GLU A 20 34.12 41.32 8.60
C GLU A 20 34.38 39.80 8.65
N GLN A 21 34.53 39.21 9.85
CA GLN A 21 34.61 37.75 10.03
C GLN A 21 33.25 37.06 10.25
N HIS A 22 32.16 37.82 10.35
CA HIS A 22 30.82 37.31 10.05
C HIS A 22 30.64 37.15 8.52
N GLU A 23 31.61 36.49 7.88
CA GLU A 23 31.38 35.80 6.61
C GLU A 23 30.07 35.03 6.75
N GLU A 24 29.15 35.35 5.86
CA GLU A 24 27.78 34.90 5.77
C GLU A 24 27.61 33.44 6.24
N LEU A 25 27.35 33.24 7.53
CA LEU A 25 26.80 31.99 8.03
C LEU A 25 25.39 31.92 7.43
N ARG A 26 25.29 31.39 6.21
CA ARG A 26 24.03 31.17 5.52
C ARG A 26 23.13 30.40 6.46
N ASP A 27 22.05 31.06 6.87
CA ASP A 27 21.02 30.44 7.68
C ASP A 27 20.51 29.22 6.91
N TRP A 28 20.54 28.04 7.54
CA TRP A 28 20.02 26.80 6.98
C TRP A 28 18.52 26.91 6.66
N SER A 29 17.80 27.86 7.26
CA SER A 29 16.42 28.16 6.91
C SER A 29 16.27 28.85 5.54
N GLY A 30 17.34 29.48 5.03
CA GLY A 30 17.40 30.14 3.73
C GLY A 30 17.92 29.26 2.59
N LEU A 31 18.10 27.95 2.82
CA LEU A 31 18.38 27.00 1.75
C LEU A 31 17.18 26.92 0.78
N MET A 32 17.47 26.59 -0.47
CA MET A 32 16.43 26.29 -1.46
C MET A 32 15.58 25.10 -1.01
N ASP A 33 14.29 25.13 -1.33
CA ASP A 33 13.33 24.11 -0.89
C ASP A 33 13.76 22.70 -1.34
N GLU A 34 14.37 22.55 -2.51
CA GLU A 34 14.87 21.28 -3.03
C GLU A 34 16.01 20.70 -2.18
N LEU A 35 16.91 21.55 -1.66
CA LEU A 35 17.97 21.13 -0.75
C LEU A 35 17.42 20.76 0.63
N LEU A 36 16.44 21.53 1.13
CA LEU A 36 15.75 21.20 2.37
C LEU A 36 14.97 19.89 2.26
N GLN A 37 14.35 19.61 1.11
CA GLN A 37 13.73 18.34 0.81
C GLN A 37 14.76 17.21 0.83
N LEU A 38 15.91 17.36 0.17
CA LEU A 38 16.98 16.34 0.18
C LEU A 38 17.50 16.06 1.60
N ILE A 39 17.77 17.11 2.39
CA ILE A 39 18.16 16.97 3.80
C ILE A 39 17.06 16.25 4.59
N PHE A 40 15.81 16.63 4.36
CA PHE A 40 14.68 15.99 5.04
C PHE A 40 14.56 14.52 4.67
N HIS A 41 14.68 14.15 3.38
CA HIS A 41 14.69 12.77 2.90
C HIS A 41 15.82 11.94 3.51
N ALA A 42 17.03 12.49 3.59
CA ALA A 42 18.15 11.84 4.28
C ALA A 42 17.84 11.61 5.77
N LEU A 43 17.17 12.57 6.41
CA LEU A 43 16.77 12.47 7.83
C LEU A 43 15.55 11.59 8.06
N LEU A 44 14.70 11.35 7.06
CA LEU A 44 13.54 10.44 7.17
C LEU A 44 13.97 8.99 7.32
N LEU A 45 15.16 8.65 6.83
CA LEU A 45 15.81 7.37 7.13
C LEU A 45 16.25 7.28 8.61
N SER A 46 16.17 8.37 9.37
CA SER A 46 16.48 8.47 10.80
C SER A 46 15.24 8.75 11.66
N THR A 47 15.31 8.45 12.96
CA THR A 47 14.21 8.64 13.92
C THR A 47 13.85 10.11 14.22
N LYS A 48 14.48 11.09 13.57
CA LYS A 48 14.43 12.51 13.96
C LYS A 48 13.42 13.37 13.17
N LYS A 49 12.49 12.76 12.42
CA LYS A 49 11.45 13.46 11.64
C LYS A 49 10.71 14.54 12.45
N SER A 50 10.31 14.21 13.68
CA SER A 50 9.56 15.11 14.56
C SER A 50 10.36 16.31 15.06
N SER A 51 11.69 16.24 15.01
CA SER A 51 12.57 17.35 15.36
C SER A 51 12.72 18.32 14.19
N PHE A 52 12.77 17.82 12.96
CA PHE A 52 12.89 18.65 11.75
C PHE A 52 11.72 19.60 11.57
N SER A 53 10.48 19.12 11.75
CA SER A 53 9.27 19.96 11.60
C SER A 53 9.11 21.03 12.69
N LYS A 54 9.94 20.97 13.75
CA LYS A 54 9.93 21.92 14.87
C LYS A 54 10.94 23.05 14.72
N VAL A 55 11.89 22.97 13.78
CA VAL A 55 12.99 23.93 13.64
C VAL A 55 12.48 25.33 13.26
N CYS A 56 11.87 25.48 12.09
CA CYS A 56 11.35 26.76 11.62
C CYS A 56 10.16 26.56 10.66
N ARG A 57 9.56 27.65 10.16
CA ARG A 57 8.40 27.58 9.25
C ARG A 57 8.74 26.92 7.90
N ALA A 58 9.91 27.22 7.32
CA ALA A 58 10.33 26.64 6.04
C ALA A 58 10.49 25.12 6.16
N TRP A 59 11.20 24.64 7.18
CA TRP A 59 11.40 23.22 7.44
C TRP A 59 10.11 22.49 7.78
N ARG A 60 9.21 23.16 8.54
CA ARG A 60 7.87 22.64 8.79
C ARG A 60 7.06 22.50 7.52
N ARG A 61 7.11 23.49 6.62
CA ARG A 61 6.43 23.45 5.32
C ARG A 61 6.92 22.26 4.49
N ILE A 62 8.23 22.04 4.42
CA ILE A 62 8.81 20.86 3.76
C ILE A 62 8.37 19.57 4.45
N ALA A 63 8.44 19.49 5.78
CA ALA A 63 8.00 18.31 6.52
C ALA A 63 6.49 18.03 6.42
N SER A 64 5.70 19.07 6.17
CA SER A 64 4.26 19.02 5.93
C SER A 64 3.90 18.54 4.54
N SER A 65 4.83 18.52 3.58
CA SER A 65 4.66 17.91 2.24
C SER A 65 4.63 16.37 2.28
N LYS A 66 3.93 15.79 3.27
CA LYS A 66 3.88 14.35 3.59
C LYS A 66 3.75 13.46 2.35
N GLU A 67 3.07 13.93 1.31
CA GLU A 67 2.80 13.22 0.06
C GLU A 67 4.08 12.80 -0.68
N GLU A 68 5.01 13.72 -0.95
CA GLU A 68 6.26 13.40 -1.69
C GLU A 68 7.18 12.47 -0.90
N ILE A 69 7.24 12.69 0.41
CA ILE A 69 8.05 11.92 1.35
C ILE A 69 7.60 10.48 1.48
N VAL A 70 6.28 10.28 1.56
CA VAL A 70 5.74 8.94 1.65
C VAL A 70 5.76 8.29 0.27
N ALA A 71 5.51 9.04 -0.81
CA ALA A 71 5.69 8.52 -2.16
C ALA A 71 7.13 8.06 -2.45
N SER A 72 8.12 8.68 -1.80
CA SER A 72 9.52 8.28 -1.87
C SER A 72 9.90 7.14 -0.91
N GLN A 73 8.98 6.51 -0.18
CA GLN A 73 9.31 5.37 0.66
C GLN A 73 9.21 4.07 -0.14
N PRO A 74 10.12 3.11 0.10
CA PRO A 74 10.14 1.89 -0.69
C PRO A 74 8.91 1.05 -0.39
N PRO A 75 8.49 0.18 -1.32
CA PRO A 75 7.55 -0.88 -1.02
C PRO A 75 8.00 -1.61 0.25
N PHE A 76 7.08 -1.99 1.12
CA PHE A 76 7.43 -2.85 2.25
C PHE A 76 6.36 -3.91 2.46
N LEU A 77 6.78 -5.03 3.04
CA LEU A 77 5.90 -6.12 3.40
C LEU A 77 5.60 -6.03 4.88
N LEU A 78 4.33 -5.77 5.21
CA LEU A 78 3.84 -5.85 6.58
C LEU A 78 3.57 -7.32 6.91
N VAL A 79 4.44 -7.93 7.72
CA VAL A 79 4.32 -9.32 8.16
C VAL A 79 3.87 -9.34 9.63
N PRO A 80 2.82 -10.08 10.01
CA PRO A 80 2.55 -10.33 11.42
C PRO A 80 3.73 -11.04 12.08
N SER A 81 4.22 -10.50 13.19
CA SER A 81 4.96 -11.31 14.15
C SER A 81 3.94 -12.05 14.99
N PHE A 82 3.86 -13.37 14.83
CA PHE A 82 3.21 -14.16 15.87
C PHE A 82 4.11 -14.13 17.09
N ILE A 83 3.54 -13.73 18.23
CA ILE A 83 4.07 -14.18 19.51
C ILE A 83 3.98 -15.69 19.43
N SER A 84 5.12 -16.33 19.23
CA SER A 84 5.18 -17.76 19.44
C SER A 84 4.79 -17.97 20.90
N LEU A 85 3.57 -18.46 21.14
CA LEU A 85 3.16 -19.07 22.40
C LEU A 85 3.96 -20.37 22.57
N HIS A 86 5.29 -20.29 22.52
CA HIS A 86 6.15 -21.36 22.95
C HIS A 86 6.21 -21.30 24.47
N LYS A 87 5.90 -22.46 25.04
CA LYS A 87 5.86 -22.79 26.45
C LYS A 87 7.07 -22.20 27.19
N GLU A 88 6.79 -21.66 28.36
CA GLU A 88 7.72 -21.38 29.46
C GLU A 88 8.56 -20.09 29.40
N GLY A 89 8.06 -19.07 30.12
CA GLY A 89 8.91 -18.37 31.09
C GLY A 89 9.30 -16.92 30.79
N TYR A 90 9.48 -16.52 29.53
CA TYR A 90 10.02 -15.18 29.23
C TYR A 90 9.08 -14.32 28.38
N LYS A 91 8.36 -13.41 29.05
CA LYS A 91 7.60 -12.32 28.42
C LYS A 91 8.56 -11.29 27.83
N THR A 92 9.21 -11.61 26.71
CA THR A 92 9.79 -10.55 25.88
C THR A 92 8.65 -9.93 25.06
N GLN A 93 8.43 -8.63 25.23
CA GLN A 93 7.47 -7.85 24.44
C GLN A 93 7.92 -7.83 22.97
N GLN A 94 7.55 -8.85 22.21
CA GLN A 94 7.81 -8.87 20.77
C GLN A 94 6.74 -8.04 20.06
N ARG A 95 7.17 -7.14 19.18
CA ARG A 95 6.28 -6.35 18.31
C ARG A 95 5.49 -7.31 17.43
N PRO A 96 4.16 -7.18 17.32
CA PRO A 96 3.33 -8.15 16.60
C PRO A 96 3.30 -7.92 15.08
N PHE A 97 4.09 -6.98 14.54
CA PHE A 97 4.38 -6.88 13.11
C PHE A 97 5.88 -6.65 12.86
N LYS A 98 6.38 -7.23 11.77
CA LYS A 98 7.68 -6.95 11.14
C LYS A 98 7.42 -6.26 9.81
N ILE A 99 8.16 -5.20 9.56
CA ILE A 99 8.20 -4.54 8.26
C ILE A 99 9.44 -5.05 7.55
N LEU A 100 9.27 -5.68 6.39
CA LEU A 100 10.38 -6.18 5.59
C LEU A 100 10.52 -5.31 4.34
N SER A 101 11.73 -4.78 4.11
CA SER A 101 12.07 -4.13 2.85
C SER A 101 12.39 -5.21 1.80
N PRO A 102 11.85 -5.14 0.57
CA PRO A 102 12.18 -6.08 -0.49
C PRO A 102 13.67 -6.10 -0.85
N ALA A 103 14.42 -5.04 -0.55
CA ALA A 103 15.88 -5.00 -0.75
C ALA A 103 16.66 -5.83 0.26
N SER A 104 16.11 -6.03 1.46
CA SER A 104 16.72 -6.85 2.53
C SER A 104 16.45 -8.35 2.37
N ILE A 105 15.65 -8.70 1.37
CA ILE A 105 15.21 -10.06 1.13
C ILE A 105 16.31 -10.81 0.35
N GLY A 106 17.05 -11.69 1.03
CA GLY A 106 18.08 -12.56 0.42
C GLY A 106 19.51 -12.36 0.94
N THR A 107 19.76 -11.35 1.78
CA THR A 107 21.04 -11.23 2.51
C THR A 107 20.93 -11.97 3.84
N ASP A 108 21.86 -12.90 4.14
CA ASP A 108 21.93 -13.63 5.43
C ASP A 108 22.02 -12.70 6.66
N SER A 109 22.34 -11.42 6.42
CA SER A 109 22.14 -10.35 7.38
C SER A 109 20.67 -9.92 7.36
N PHE A 110 19.90 -10.37 8.35
CA PHE A 110 18.68 -9.69 8.82
C PHE A 110 19.04 -8.32 9.46
N ALA A 111 19.94 -7.54 8.82
CA ALA A 111 20.15 -6.16 9.17
C ALA A 111 18.80 -5.47 8.99
N PHE A 112 18.21 -5.12 10.13
CA PHE A 112 17.00 -4.31 10.28
C PHE A 112 17.04 -3.12 9.33
N SER A 113 16.53 -3.28 8.10
CA SER A 113 16.63 -2.27 7.05
C SER A 113 15.26 -1.98 6.45
N ALA A 114 14.33 -1.69 7.34
CA ALA A 114 13.66 -0.41 7.35
C ALA A 114 13.28 -0.18 8.81
N HIS A 115 13.98 0.72 9.46
CA HIS A 115 13.61 1.26 10.76
C HIS A 115 12.32 2.10 10.63
N CYS A 116 11.24 1.52 10.09
CA CYS A 116 9.88 1.93 10.42
C CYS A 116 9.68 1.52 11.88
N PHE A 117 10.27 2.31 12.77
CA PHE A 117 9.93 2.29 14.17
C PHE A 117 8.50 2.78 14.24
N LEU A 118 7.57 1.84 14.22
CA LEU A 118 6.33 2.06 14.93
C LEU A 118 6.76 2.52 16.34
N ALA A 119 6.48 3.76 16.70
CA ALA A 119 6.94 4.34 17.96
C ALA A 119 6.49 3.41 19.12
N PRO A 120 7.20 3.34 20.26
CA PRO A 120 6.77 2.51 21.39
C PRO A 120 5.30 2.74 21.83
N SER A 121 4.77 3.95 21.62
CA SER A 121 3.35 4.29 21.81
C SER A 121 2.38 3.52 20.90
N GLN A 122 2.88 2.83 19.88
CA GLN A 122 2.12 2.09 18.88
C GLN A 122 2.09 0.57 19.17
N LEU A 123 2.61 0.10 20.31
CA LEU A 123 2.39 -1.30 20.72
C LEU A 123 0.89 -1.63 20.86
N HIS A 124 0.10 -0.69 21.39
CA HIS A 124 -1.37 -0.79 21.46
C HIS A 124 -2.06 -0.81 20.09
N LEU A 125 -1.46 -0.18 19.09
CA LEU A 125 -1.96 -0.23 17.72
C LEU A 125 -1.94 -1.66 17.21
N CYS A 126 -0.91 -2.40 17.61
CA CYS A 126 -0.69 -3.68 17.01
C CYS A 126 -1.54 -4.81 17.60
N ASP A 127 -1.85 -4.74 18.91
CA ASP A 127 -2.87 -5.60 19.53
C ASP A 127 -4.24 -5.33 18.91
N ARG A 128 -4.57 -4.05 18.66
CA ARG A 128 -5.82 -3.68 17.99
C ARG A 128 -5.86 -4.14 16.55
N LEU A 129 -4.76 -3.98 15.81
CA LEU A 129 -4.64 -4.50 14.46
C LEU A 129 -4.92 -6.00 14.47
N ALA A 130 -4.30 -6.79 15.36
CA ALA A 130 -4.49 -8.24 15.42
C ALA A 130 -5.96 -8.70 15.46
N HIS A 131 -6.86 -7.86 15.96
CA HIS A 131 -8.30 -8.10 15.96
C HIS A 131 -9.05 -7.33 14.88
N ALA A 132 -8.52 -6.22 14.38
CA ALA A 132 -9.12 -5.41 13.35
C ALA A 132 -9.19 -6.14 12.00
N LYS A 133 -10.24 -5.83 11.25
CA LYS A 133 -10.39 -6.31 9.89
C LYS A 133 -9.74 -5.32 8.93
N TYR A 134 -8.63 -5.69 8.32
CA TYR A 134 -8.09 -4.93 7.20
C TYR A 134 -9.00 -5.04 5.98
N MET A 135 -9.25 -3.91 5.36
CA MET A 135 -10.08 -3.79 4.17
C MET A 135 -9.20 -3.56 2.94
N TYR A 136 -8.29 -2.58 3.00
CA TYR A 136 -7.37 -2.24 1.90
C TYR A 136 -6.35 -1.17 2.32
N SER A 137 -5.43 -0.82 1.42
CA SER A 137 -4.53 0.33 1.56
C SER A 137 -4.79 1.32 0.43
N SER A 138 -5.02 2.57 0.77
CA SER A 138 -5.37 3.60 -0.20
C SER A 138 -4.95 4.97 0.34
N LYS A 139 -4.40 5.83 -0.51
CA LYS A 139 -4.17 7.26 -0.21
C LYS A 139 -3.43 7.53 1.10
N GLY A 140 -2.58 6.61 1.56
CA GLY A 140 -1.63 6.89 2.65
C GLY A 140 -1.82 5.93 3.80
N TYR A 141 -2.99 5.31 3.79
CA TYR A 141 -3.59 4.76 4.98
C TYR A 141 -3.89 3.29 4.78
N LEU A 142 -3.77 2.57 5.88
CA LEU A 142 -4.45 1.32 6.07
C LEU A 142 -5.90 1.62 6.42
N ILE A 143 -6.83 1.05 5.66
CA ILE A 143 -8.25 1.07 5.98
C ILE A 143 -8.52 -0.19 6.80
N ILE A 144 -8.81 0.00 8.08
CA ILE A 144 -9.14 -1.09 9.00
C ILE A 144 -10.54 -0.85 9.59
N VAL A 145 -11.24 -1.91 9.94
CA VAL A 145 -12.51 -1.84 10.64
C VAL A 145 -12.30 -2.40 12.05
N GLU A 146 -12.60 -1.58 13.04
CA GLU A 146 -12.51 -1.96 14.44
C GLU A 146 -13.67 -2.90 14.80
N PRO A 147 -13.42 -4.09 15.38
CA PRO A 147 -14.46 -5.10 15.57
C PRO A 147 -15.56 -4.69 16.55
N THR A 148 -15.19 -3.91 17.58
CA THR A 148 -16.11 -3.52 18.66
C THR A 148 -17.09 -2.45 18.21
N THR A 149 -16.59 -1.44 17.51
CA THR A 149 -17.39 -0.28 17.05
C THR A 149 -17.93 -0.46 15.63
N ASN A 150 -17.38 -1.41 14.88
CA ASN A 150 -17.59 -1.58 13.44
C ASN A 150 -17.27 -0.29 12.64
N CYS A 151 -16.44 0.61 13.19
CA CYS A 151 -16.05 1.85 12.55
C CYS A 151 -14.84 1.66 11.66
N PRO A 152 -14.85 2.19 10.42
CA PRO A 152 -13.64 2.32 9.63
C PRO A 152 -12.68 3.32 10.26
N ILE A 153 -11.41 2.95 10.32
CA ILE A 153 -10.30 3.78 10.79
C ILE A 153 -9.29 3.87 9.65
N LEU A 154 -8.81 5.08 9.41
CA LEU A 154 -7.67 5.33 8.55
C LEU A 154 -6.42 5.40 9.43
N LEU A 155 -5.52 4.45 9.25
CA LEU A 155 -4.31 4.34 10.02
C LEU A 155 -3.11 4.69 9.14
N ASP A 156 -2.36 5.71 9.52
CA ASP A 156 -1.08 6.03 8.90
C ASP A 156 -0.04 5.00 9.40
N PRO A 157 0.47 4.10 8.53
CA PRO A 157 1.38 3.03 8.94
C PRO A 157 2.76 3.55 9.37
N PHE A 158 3.11 4.80 9.06
CA PHE A 158 4.41 5.39 9.39
C PHE A 158 4.36 6.18 10.69
N THR A 159 3.30 6.95 10.89
CA THR A 159 3.16 7.78 12.10
C THR A 159 2.36 7.10 13.20
N GLY A 160 1.63 6.03 12.87
CA GLY A 160 0.66 5.37 13.74
C GLY A 160 -0.54 6.24 14.08
N GLU A 161 -0.70 7.39 13.40
CA GLU A 161 -1.81 8.30 13.60
C GLU A 161 -3.10 7.67 13.08
N GLU A 162 -4.15 7.72 13.90
CA GLU A 162 -5.46 7.18 13.58
C GLU A 162 -6.44 8.30 13.29
N PHE A 163 -7.16 8.17 12.19
CA PHE A 163 -8.26 9.06 11.84
C PHE A 163 -9.55 8.25 11.78
N ARG A 164 -10.59 8.77 12.42
CA ARG A 164 -11.94 8.16 12.45
C ARG A 164 -12.96 9.09 11.81
N PRO A 165 -12.84 9.39 10.51
CA PRO A 165 -13.70 10.38 9.86
C PRO A 165 -15.08 9.81 9.47
N PHE A 166 -15.32 8.51 9.65
CA PHE A 166 -16.51 7.80 9.19
C PHE A 166 -17.31 7.20 10.36
N PRO A 167 -18.64 7.12 10.25
CA PRO A 167 -19.48 6.48 11.24
C PRO A 167 -19.36 4.95 11.17
N SER A 168 -19.93 4.25 12.16
CA SER A 168 -20.00 2.79 12.15
C SER A 168 -20.61 2.26 10.85
N LEU A 169 -20.06 1.16 10.35
CA LEU A 169 -20.60 0.50 9.17
C LEU A 169 -22.00 -0.04 9.45
N PRO A 170 -22.92 0.03 8.47
CA PRO A 170 -24.24 -0.55 8.58
C PRO A 170 -24.17 -2.05 8.93
N ARG A 171 -25.10 -2.55 9.73
CA ARG A 171 -25.12 -3.99 10.06
C ARG A 171 -26.02 -4.78 9.12
N VAL A 172 -27.09 -4.16 8.64
CA VAL A 172 -28.13 -4.79 7.81
C VAL A 172 -27.88 -4.43 6.35
N CYS A 173 -27.94 -5.43 5.47
CA CYS A 173 -27.83 -5.16 4.05
C CYS A 173 -29.18 -4.76 3.45
N PRO A 174 -29.21 -3.71 2.62
CA PRO A 174 -30.44 -3.18 2.06
C PRO A 174 -31.09 -4.12 1.04
N SER A 175 -30.34 -5.05 0.45
CA SER A 175 -30.82 -5.92 -0.62
C SER A 175 -31.77 -7.05 -0.16
N GLY A 176 -31.96 -7.27 1.14
CA GLY A 176 -32.72 -8.43 1.66
C GLY A 176 -32.10 -9.79 1.29
N MET A 177 -30.97 -9.81 0.56
CA MET A 177 -30.30 -11.00 0.04
C MET A 177 -29.31 -11.64 1.02
N CYS A 178 -29.31 -11.23 2.29
CA CYS A 178 -28.47 -11.84 3.31
C CYS A 178 -28.85 -13.32 3.52
N ARG A 179 -28.06 -14.25 2.99
CA ARG A 179 -28.17 -15.68 3.33
C ARG A 179 -27.55 -15.90 4.72
N GLY A 180 -28.36 -15.87 5.79
CA GLY A 180 -27.94 -16.21 7.14
C GLY A 180 -28.22 -15.15 8.20
N ASP A 181 -27.24 -14.88 9.07
CA ASP A 181 -27.28 -14.03 10.28
C ASP A 181 -27.65 -12.54 10.05
N GLY A 182 -28.02 -12.16 8.83
CA GLY A 182 -28.41 -10.80 8.47
C GLY A 182 -27.26 -9.78 8.39
N ASN A 183 -26.03 -10.19 8.75
CA ASN A 183 -24.89 -9.27 8.85
C ASN A 183 -24.24 -9.00 7.49
N CYS A 184 -24.06 -7.71 7.17
CA CYS A 184 -23.22 -7.30 6.05
C CYS A 184 -21.77 -7.69 6.28
N ARG A 185 -21.19 -8.42 5.32
CA ARG A 185 -19.76 -8.67 5.26
C ARG A 185 -19.14 -7.69 4.29
N TYR A 186 -18.08 -7.03 4.72
CA TYR A 186 -17.35 -6.05 3.93
C TYR A 186 -16.13 -6.69 3.28
N GLY A 187 -15.92 -6.50 1.98
CA GLY A 187 -14.81 -7.10 1.24
C GLY A 187 -13.61 -6.15 1.19
N THR A 188 -13.60 -5.28 0.18
CA THR A 188 -12.52 -4.31 -0.08
C THR A 188 -13.02 -2.89 0.10
N ALA A 189 -12.11 -1.96 0.40
CA ALA A 189 -12.39 -0.54 0.55
C ALA A 189 -11.39 0.31 -0.22
N VAL A 190 -11.74 1.54 -0.56
CA VAL A 190 -10.81 2.48 -1.19
C VAL A 190 -11.22 3.91 -0.83
N LEU A 191 -10.26 4.83 -0.89
CA LEU A 191 -10.48 6.25 -0.68
C LEU A 191 -10.49 6.99 -2.03
N LEU A 192 -11.46 7.90 -2.18
CA LEU A 192 -11.47 8.96 -3.18
C LEU A 192 -11.14 10.28 -2.50
N GLY A 193 -10.42 11.18 -3.16
CA GLY A 193 -9.90 12.41 -2.58
C GLY A 193 -8.78 12.20 -1.55
N SER A 194 -8.24 13.31 -1.04
CA SER A 194 -7.16 13.31 -0.06
C SER A 194 -7.68 13.29 1.38
N PRO A 195 -7.38 12.27 2.20
CA PRO A 195 -7.70 12.27 3.63
C PRO A 195 -6.88 13.32 4.42
N PRO A 196 -7.30 13.71 5.64
CA PRO A 196 -8.52 13.26 6.35
C PRO A 196 -9.77 14.10 6.02
N SER A 197 -9.61 15.24 5.34
CA SER A 197 -10.71 16.16 5.04
C SER A 197 -11.08 16.10 3.56
N ARG A 198 -12.38 15.96 3.24
CA ARG A 198 -12.91 15.80 1.86
C ARG A 198 -12.57 14.48 1.18
N CYS A 199 -12.21 13.44 1.94
CA CYS A 199 -12.12 12.09 1.39
C CYS A 199 -13.46 11.37 1.46
N ARG A 200 -13.71 10.48 0.50
CA ARG A 200 -14.86 9.58 0.46
C ARG A 200 -14.34 8.16 0.56
N ILE A 201 -14.86 7.39 1.49
CA ILE A 201 -14.63 5.94 1.52
C ILE A 201 -15.67 5.25 0.64
N VAL A 202 -15.21 4.30 -0.16
CA VAL A 202 -16.06 3.39 -0.94
C VAL A 202 -15.73 1.97 -0.48
N ILE A 203 -16.76 1.19 -0.14
CA ILE A 203 -16.61 -0.18 0.37
C ILE A 203 -17.50 -1.11 -0.43
N LEU A 204 -16.92 -2.17 -0.96
CA LEU A 204 -17.67 -3.26 -1.57
C LEU A 204 -18.01 -4.30 -0.52
N SER A 205 -19.30 -4.58 -0.32
CA SER A 205 -19.75 -5.69 0.51
C SER A 205 -19.78 -7.01 -0.25
N ASP A 206 -19.89 -8.12 0.49
CA ASP A 206 -20.02 -9.46 -0.09
C ASP A 206 -21.36 -9.72 -0.78
N TYR A 207 -22.30 -8.81 -0.62
CA TYR A 207 -23.65 -8.88 -1.17
C TYR A 207 -23.84 -7.87 -2.31
N ASP A 208 -22.75 -7.52 -2.99
CA ASP A 208 -22.75 -6.67 -4.18
C ASP A 208 -23.35 -5.27 -3.93
N VAL A 209 -23.25 -4.80 -2.69
CA VAL A 209 -23.60 -3.42 -2.32
C VAL A 209 -22.33 -2.59 -2.19
N LEU A 210 -22.28 -1.49 -2.93
CA LEU A 210 -21.30 -0.42 -2.77
C LEU A 210 -21.80 0.56 -1.72
N TRP A 211 -21.05 0.65 -0.62
CA TRP A 211 -21.28 1.62 0.42
C TRP A 211 -20.35 2.80 0.23
N THR A 212 -20.87 4.01 0.38
CA THR A 212 -20.07 5.23 0.32
C THR A 212 -20.42 6.16 1.47
N CYS A 213 -19.39 6.81 2.03
CA CYS A 213 -19.54 7.87 3.01
C CYS A 213 -18.47 8.94 2.78
N LEU A 214 -18.85 10.21 2.82
CA LEU A 214 -17.91 11.31 2.84
C LEU A 214 -17.42 11.54 4.27
N ALA A 215 -16.14 11.86 4.44
CA ALA A 215 -15.55 12.18 5.73
C ALA A 215 -16.34 13.29 6.44
N GLY A 216 -16.69 13.05 7.71
CA GLY A 216 -17.49 13.96 8.53
C GLY A 216 -19.00 13.82 8.37
N GLN A 217 -19.50 13.01 7.43
CA GLN A 217 -20.92 12.68 7.36
C GLN A 217 -21.28 11.56 8.34
N HIS A 218 -22.54 11.55 8.79
CA HIS A 218 -23.05 10.55 9.74
C HIS A 218 -23.87 9.44 9.08
N GLN A 219 -24.08 9.51 7.76
CA GLN A 219 -24.90 8.57 7.02
C GLN A 219 -24.11 7.94 5.87
N TRP A 220 -24.38 6.67 5.66
CA TRP A 220 -23.89 5.92 4.51
C TRP A 220 -24.90 6.00 3.37
N SER A 221 -24.43 6.28 2.17
CA SER A 221 -25.19 5.98 0.96
C SER A 221 -24.82 4.59 0.47
N ASN A 222 -25.74 3.93 -0.22
CA ASN A 222 -25.48 2.63 -0.82
C ASN A 222 -25.99 2.58 -2.24
N TYR A 223 -25.35 1.72 -3.02
CA TYR A 223 -25.76 1.37 -4.36
C TYR A 223 -25.73 -0.15 -4.46
N VAL A 224 -26.89 -0.75 -4.72
CA VAL A 224 -27.00 -2.19 -4.97
C VAL A 224 -26.61 -2.42 -6.42
N ILE A 225 -25.55 -3.20 -6.62
CA ILE A 225 -25.14 -3.57 -7.95
C ILE A 225 -26.00 -4.77 -8.38
N ASP A 226 -26.99 -4.49 -9.21
CA ASP A 226 -27.91 -5.51 -9.71
C ASP A 226 -27.23 -6.37 -10.78
N TYR A 227 -26.73 -7.53 -10.36
CA TYR A 227 -26.28 -8.56 -11.28
C TYR A 227 -26.98 -9.89 -11.03
N ALA A 228 -27.64 -10.37 -12.07
CA ALA A 228 -28.13 -11.76 -12.13
C ALA A 228 -27.00 -12.80 -12.09
N CYS A 229 -25.73 -12.40 -12.32
CA CYS A 229 -24.58 -13.29 -12.36
C CYS A 229 -23.41 -12.80 -11.49
N TRP A 230 -22.91 -13.70 -10.64
CA TRP A 230 -21.73 -13.51 -9.78
C TRP A 230 -20.44 -13.16 -10.55
N GLU A 231 -20.38 -13.46 -11.86
CA GLU A 231 -19.23 -13.16 -12.72
C GLU A 231 -19.07 -11.65 -12.97
N LYS A 232 -20.18 -10.90 -12.94
CA LYS A 232 -20.19 -9.44 -13.10
C LYS A 232 -19.83 -8.69 -11.83
N ARG A 233 -19.60 -9.38 -10.72
CA ARG A 233 -19.22 -8.76 -9.45
C ARG A 233 -17.90 -7.98 -9.61
N PRO A 234 -17.83 -6.72 -9.14
CA PRO A 234 -16.58 -5.97 -9.11
C PRO A 234 -15.53 -6.69 -8.24
N ASN A 235 -14.29 -6.71 -8.71
CA ASN A 235 -13.15 -7.36 -8.08
C ASN A 235 -11.98 -6.38 -7.95
N GLY A 236 -11.73 -5.88 -6.74
CA GLY A 236 -10.69 -4.90 -6.47
C GLY A 236 -11.03 -3.50 -6.99
N PHE A 237 -10.21 -2.51 -6.61
CA PHE A 237 -10.42 -1.12 -6.96
C PHE A 237 -9.11 -0.43 -7.34
N ALA A 238 -9.20 0.52 -8.28
CA ALA A 238 -8.16 1.48 -8.61
C ALA A 238 -8.80 2.87 -8.69
N VAL A 239 -8.09 3.91 -8.23
CA VAL A 239 -8.58 5.30 -8.15
C VAL A 239 -7.62 6.27 -8.83
N VAL A 240 -7.90 6.58 -10.10
CA VAL A 240 -7.10 7.52 -10.89
C VAL A 240 -7.88 8.82 -11.05
N ARG A 241 -7.30 9.93 -10.60
CA ARG A 241 -7.90 11.28 -10.71
C ARG A 241 -9.36 11.30 -10.19
N ASP A 242 -9.55 10.75 -8.98
CA ASP A 242 -10.85 10.60 -8.30
C ASP A 242 -11.90 9.76 -9.03
N THR A 243 -11.55 9.18 -10.18
CA THR A 243 -12.37 8.19 -10.88
C THR A 243 -12.08 6.81 -10.31
N LEU A 244 -13.12 6.13 -9.85
CA LEU A 244 -13.01 4.76 -9.35
C LEU A 244 -13.18 3.78 -10.51
N TYR A 245 -12.20 2.91 -10.67
CA TYR A 245 -12.20 1.79 -11.59
C TYR A 245 -12.31 0.49 -10.80
N SER A 246 -13.06 -0.46 -11.34
CA SER A 246 -13.04 -1.86 -10.92
C SER A 246 -12.97 -2.74 -12.16
N ILE A 247 -12.59 -3.98 -11.96
CA ILE A 247 -12.71 -5.01 -12.98
C ILE A 247 -13.77 -6.03 -12.54
N THR A 248 -14.55 -6.63 -13.44
CA THR A 248 -15.36 -7.81 -13.11
C THR A 248 -14.49 -9.05 -13.08
N ARG A 249 -15.04 -10.19 -12.66
CA ARG A 249 -14.34 -11.47 -12.81
C ARG A 249 -14.13 -11.84 -14.27
N ASP A 250 -15.02 -11.39 -15.16
CA ASP A 250 -14.86 -11.54 -16.60
C ASP A 250 -13.85 -10.55 -17.22
N ALA A 251 -13.20 -9.75 -16.38
CA ALA A 251 -12.29 -8.68 -16.77
C ALA A 251 -12.96 -7.53 -17.55
N ASP A 252 -14.25 -7.31 -17.36
CA ASP A 252 -14.93 -6.11 -17.87
C ASP A 252 -14.56 -4.92 -17.00
N LEU A 253 -14.36 -3.77 -17.63
CA LEU A 253 -14.02 -2.55 -16.89
C LEU A 253 -15.30 -1.88 -16.38
N MET A 254 -15.30 -1.55 -15.10
CA MET A 254 -16.33 -0.75 -14.46
C MET A 254 -15.74 0.58 -14.05
N VAL A 255 -16.46 1.65 -14.38
CA VAL A 255 -16.12 3.02 -13.99
C VAL A 255 -17.25 3.55 -13.14
N PHE A 256 -16.92 4.06 -11.96
CA PHE A 256 -17.87 4.67 -11.05
C PHE A 256 -17.59 6.16 -10.99
N ASP A 257 -18.60 6.94 -11.37
CA ASP A 257 -18.66 8.37 -11.16
C ASP A 257 -19.51 8.63 -9.91
N PHE A 258 -19.01 9.44 -8.98
CA PHE A 258 -19.72 9.81 -7.75
C PHE A 258 -20.11 11.29 -7.70
N ASP A 259 -19.72 12.11 -8.67
CA ASP A 259 -19.97 13.55 -8.67
C ASP A 259 -21.44 13.86 -9.01
N ALA A 260 -22.03 13.10 -9.93
CA ALA A 260 -23.45 13.20 -10.32
C ALA A 260 -24.36 12.16 -9.62
N GLY A 261 -23.88 11.56 -8.53
CA GLY A 261 -24.43 10.33 -7.96
C GLY A 261 -23.80 9.08 -8.59
N PRO A 262 -23.95 7.88 -7.96
CA PRO A 262 -23.26 6.67 -8.38
C PRO A 262 -23.74 6.21 -9.76
N GLN A 263 -23.04 6.62 -10.81
CA GLN A 263 -23.24 6.10 -12.16
C GLN A 263 -22.19 5.03 -12.43
N ILE A 264 -22.66 3.82 -12.73
CA ILE A 264 -21.80 2.73 -13.18
C ILE A 264 -21.81 2.73 -14.70
N ARG A 265 -20.66 2.97 -15.31
CA ARG A 265 -20.43 2.69 -16.71
C ARG A 265 -19.66 1.39 -16.82
N VAL A 266 -20.32 0.35 -17.31
CA VAL A 266 -19.64 -0.87 -17.72
C VAL A 266 -19.15 -0.65 -19.13
N VAL A 267 -17.83 -0.55 -19.29
CA VAL A 267 -17.21 -0.45 -20.59
C VAL A 267 -16.98 -1.89 -21.06
N ASP A 268 -17.78 -2.31 -22.05
CA ASP A 268 -17.61 -3.61 -22.67
C ASP A 268 -16.19 -3.73 -23.21
N ARG A 269 -15.69 -4.95 -23.18
CA ARG A 269 -14.31 -5.40 -23.27
C ARG A 269 -13.63 -5.16 -24.62
N GLY A 270 -14.10 -4.21 -25.43
CA GLY A 270 -13.78 -3.99 -26.85
C GLY A 270 -12.49 -4.67 -27.31
N ASP A 271 -12.61 -5.70 -28.15
CA ASP A 271 -11.55 -6.55 -28.72
C ASP A 271 -10.36 -6.86 -27.81
N CYS A 272 -10.58 -7.00 -26.50
CA CYS A 272 -9.63 -7.70 -25.67
C CYS A 272 -9.74 -9.17 -26.05
N ASP A 273 -8.74 -9.69 -26.77
CA ASP A 273 -8.48 -11.11 -27.08
C ASP A 273 -8.25 -11.96 -25.81
N LEU A 274 -8.94 -11.64 -24.73
CA LEU A 274 -8.92 -12.36 -23.47
C LEU A 274 -9.88 -13.55 -23.63
N PRO A 275 -9.39 -14.80 -23.71
CA PRO A 275 -10.25 -15.94 -23.99
C PRO A 275 -11.32 -16.10 -22.89
N LYS A 276 -12.61 -15.97 -23.24
CA LYS A 276 -13.75 -16.16 -22.30
C LYS A 276 -13.72 -17.53 -21.61
N GLN A 277 -13.13 -18.53 -22.27
CA GLN A 277 -13.17 -19.93 -21.87
C GLN A 277 -12.28 -20.26 -20.65
N PHE A 278 -11.24 -19.45 -20.36
CA PHE A 278 -10.34 -19.73 -19.24
C PHE A 278 -10.84 -19.23 -17.88
N LEU A 279 -11.80 -18.31 -17.86
CA LEU A 279 -12.32 -17.68 -16.65
C LEU A 279 -13.28 -18.58 -15.87
N ASN A 280 -13.98 -19.50 -16.53
CA ASN A 280 -15.09 -20.18 -15.87
C ASN A 280 -14.70 -21.47 -15.11
N TYR A 281 -13.70 -22.21 -15.60
CA TYR A 281 -13.31 -23.50 -15.01
C TYR A 281 -12.40 -23.35 -13.78
N HIS A 282 -11.38 -22.48 -13.84
CA HIS A 282 -10.42 -22.34 -12.76
C HIS A 282 -10.96 -21.54 -11.58
N TYR A 283 -11.88 -20.60 -11.78
CA TYR A 283 -12.39 -19.73 -10.72
C TYR A 283 -13.31 -20.46 -9.75
N LYS A 284 -14.10 -21.41 -10.23
CA LYS A 284 -14.93 -22.26 -9.35
C LYS A 284 -14.07 -23.07 -8.38
N LYS A 285 -12.86 -23.46 -8.80
CA LYS A 285 -11.93 -24.26 -8.00
C LYS A 285 -10.93 -23.39 -7.22
N PHE A 286 -10.61 -22.21 -7.74
CA PHE A 286 -9.59 -21.31 -7.21
C PHE A 286 -9.95 -19.83 -7.48
N PRO A 287 -10.77 -19.21 -6.62
CA PRO A 287 -11.24 -17.83 -6.81
C PRO A 287 -10.15 -16.75 -6.61
N TYR A 288 -8.89 -17.14 -6.42
CA TYR A 288 -7.79 -16.28 -5.98
C TYR A 288 -6.81 -15.91 -7.12
N TYR A 289 -7.14 -16.14 -8.40
CA TYR A 289 -6.19 -15.96 -9.52
C TYR A 289 -6.42 -14.69 -10.37
N GLY A 290 -6.94 -13.65 -9.75
CA GLY A 290 -7.28 -12.41 -10.43
C GLY A 290 -8.69 -12.50 -11.02
N PRO A 291 -9.04 -11.67 -12.03
CA PRO A 291 -8.26 -10.51 -12.46
C PRO A 291 -8.08 -9.54 -11.29
N PHE A 292 -6.89 -8.97 -11.13
CA PHE A 292 -6.63 -7.91 -10.17
C PHE A 292 -6.51 -6.58 -10.90
N ILE A 293 -7.06 -5.52 -10.32
CA ILE A 293 -6.87 -4.16 -10.82
C ILE A 293 -5.93 -3.41 -9.88
N THR A 294 -5.04 -2.60 -10.44
CA THR A 294 -4.14 -1.73 -9.68
C THR A 294 -3.89 -0.44 -10.44
N GLN A 295 -3.16 0.47 -9.83
CA GLN A 295 -2.80 1.74 -10.43
C GLN A 295 -1.39 2.17 -10.10
N SER A 296 -0.87 3.05 -10.93
CA SER A 296 0.37 3.77 -10.66
C SER A 296 0.46 5.00 -11.55
N HIS A 297 0.87 6.14 -11.00
CA HIS A 297 1.15 7.36 -11.77
C HIS A 297 0.02 7.81 -12.71
N GLY A 298 -1.24 7.65 -12.25
CA GLY A 298 -2.41 8.02 -13.04
C GLY A 298 -2.75 7.05 -14.17
N GLU A 299 -2.16 5.86 -14.19
CA GLU A 299 -2.50 4.77 -15.10
C GLU A 299 -3.19 3.64 -14.34
N VAL A 300 -4.06 2.91 -15.04
CA VAL A 300 -4.77 1.74 -14.53
C VAL A 300 -4.21 0.48 -15.19
N PHE A 301 -3.94 -0.54 -14.39
CA PHE A 301 -3.41 -1.81 -14.84
C PHE A 301 -4.31 -2.96 -14.41
N LEU A 302 -4.46 -3.92 -15.31
CA LEU A 302 -5.08 -5.21 -15.07
C LEU A 302 -3.98 -6.26 -14.98
N VAL A 303 -3.98 -7.05 -13.91
CA VAL A 303 -3.06 -8.16 -13.70
C VAL A 303 -3.82 -9.47 -13.67
N ARG A 304 -3.34 -10.46 -14.41
CA ARG A 304 -3.87 -11.82 -14.42
C ARG A 304 -2.81 -12.81 -13.99
N LEU A 305 -3.22 -13.75 -13.14
CA LEU A 305 -2.47 -14.97 -12.88
C LEU A 305 -3.12 -16.08 -13.69
N ASN A 306 -2.43 -16.59 -14.71
CA ASN A 306 -2.90 -17.71 -15.50
C ASN A 306 -2.23 -18.99 -14.96
N PRO A 307 -2.93 -19.80 -14.16
CA PRO A 307 -2.43 -21.12 -13.76
C PRO A 307 -2.46 -22.04 -14.99
N PHE A 308 -1.33 -22.68 -15.31
CA PHE A 308 -1.33 -23.74 -16.31
C PHE A 308 -1.99 -25.02 -15.73
N PRO A 309 -2.83 -25.73 -16.50
CA PRO A 309 -3.69 -26.79 -15.99
C PRO A 309 -2.96 -28.06 -15.54
N THR A 310 -1.70 -28.25 -15.94
CA THR A 310 -0.96 -29.50 -15.70
C THR A 310 0.19 -29.34 -14.71
N VAL A 311 0.84 -28.18 -14.62
CA VAL A 311 1.91 -27.91 -13.66
C VAL A 311 1.82 -26.46 -13.17
N PHE A 312 1.57 -26.26 -11.89
CA PHE A 312 1.41 -24.93 -11.27
C PHE A 312 2.71 -24.11 -11.23
N SER A 313 3.85 -24.76 -11.50
CA SER A 313 5.13 -24.11 -11.73
C SER A 313 5.18 -23.31 -13.04
N ASP A 314 4.12 -23.28 -13.83
CA ASP A 314 4.01 -22.46 -15.03
C ASP A 314 2.99 -21.32 -14.86
N THR A 315 2.82 -20.79 -13.64
CA THR A 315 1.94 -19.64 -13.42
C THR A 315 2.48 -18.43 -14.19
N ARG A 316 1.68 -17.94 -15.15
CA ARG A 316 2.01 -16.72 -15.92
C ARG A 316 1.37 -15.51 -15.31
N VAL A 317 2.15 -14.44 -15.21
CA VAL A 317 1.64 -13.11 -14.87
C VAL A 317 1.48 -12.33 -16.15
N GLU A 318 0.26 -11.94 -16.49
CA GLU A 318 0.00 -11.05 -17.60
C GLU A 318 -0.43 -9.69 -17.05
N VAL A 319 0.14 -8.62 -17.62
CA VAL A 319 -0.21 -7.25 -17.25
C VAL A 319 -0.73 -6.54 -18.48
N TYR A 320 -1.82 -5.81 -18.30
CA TYR A 320 -2.45 -5.01 -19.33
C TYR A 320 -2.57 -3.58 -18.80
N ARG A 321 -2.26 -2.59 -19.64
CA ARG A 321 -2.44 -1.17 -19.35
C ARG A 321 -3.74 -0.71 -20.00
N LEU A 322 -4.55 0.06 -19.28
CA LEU A 322 -5.72 0.70 -19.88
C LEU A 322 -5.28 1.89 -20.75
N GLN A 323 -5.61 1.85 -22.05
CA GLN A 323 -5.36 2.95 -22.98
C GLN A 323 -6.60 3.13 -23.86
N GLU A 324 -7.15 4.35 -23.91
CA GLU A 324 -8.35 4.67 -24.72
C GLU A 324 -9.49 3.66 -24.50
N TRP A 325 -9.74 3.29 -23.25
CA TRP A 325 -10.78 2.32 -22.86
C TRP A 325 -10.56 0.88 -23.34
N LYS A 326 -9.35 0.55 -23.79
CA LYS A 326 -8.94 -0.81 -24.20
C LYS A 326 -7.78 -1.32 -23.35
N TRP A 327 -7.78 -2.62 -23.07
CA TRP A 327 -6.67 -3.27 -22.36
C TRP A 327 -5.56 -3.61 -23.34
N MET A 328 -4.44 -2.88 -23.24
CA MET A 328 -3.25 -3.13 -24.04
C MET A 328 -2.30 -4.04 -23.26
N ARG A 329 -2.08 -5.26 -23.78
CA ARG A 329 -1.14 -6.20 -23.17
C ARG A 329 0.26 -5.60 -23.14
N MET A 330 0.92 -5.69 -22.00
CA MET A 330 2.31 -5.31 -21.81
C MET A 330 3.21 -6.52 -22.02
N ASN A 331 4.30 -6.35 -22.77
CA ASN A 331 5.30 -7.39 -23.00
C ASN A 331 6.43 -7.38 -21.95
N ARG A 332 6.50 -6.33 -21.12
CA ARG A 332 7.46 -6.14 -20.04
C ARG A 332 6.94 -5.05 -19.11
N LEU A 333 7.40 -5.02 -17.86
CA LEU A 333 7.09 -3.93 -16.92
C LEU A 333 8.03 -2.74 -17.09
N ASP A 334 9.02 -2.83 -18.00
CA ASP A 334 10.09 -1.85 -18.19
C ASP A 334 10.83 -1.57 -16.87
N ASN A 335 10.98 -0.30 -16.51
CA ASN A 335 11.62 0.16 -15.28
C ASN A 335 10.71 0.01 -14.05
N ALA A 336 9.81 -0.97 -14.00
CA ALA A 336 8.87 -1.14 -12.90
C ALA A 336 8.90 -2.54 -12.31
N ALA A 337 8.34 -2.66 -11.11
CA ALA A 337 8.10 -3.90 -10.40
C ALA A 337 6.61 -4.03 -10.06
N LEU A 338 6.12 -5.26 -10.06
CA LEU A 338 4.76 -5.59 -9.69
C LEU A 338 4.75 -6.36 -8.38
N PHE A 339 3.91 -5.97 -7.45
CA PHE A 339 3.71 -6.61 -6.16
C PHE A 339 2.31 -7.21 -6.14
N LEU A 340 2.23 -8.52 -5.92
CA LEU A 340 0.98 -9.27 -5.94
C LEU A 340 0.78 -9.96 -4.61
N ASP A 341 -0.40 -9.78 -4.04
CA ASP A 341 -0.95 -10.61 -2.99
C ASP A 341 -2.00 -11.52 -3.64
N ILE A 342 -1.79 -12.83 -3.54
CA ILE A 342 -2.68 -13.82 -4.14
C ILE A 342 -4.12 -13.68 -3.66
N GLU A 343 -4.33 -13.13 -2.46
CA GLU A 343 -5.66 -12.99 -1.91
C GLU A 343 -6.39 -11.73 -2.38
N GLY A 344 -5.92 -11.05 -3.45
CA GLY A 344 -6.73 -10.02 -4.11
C GLY A 344 -6.06 -8.69 -4.40
N SER A 345 -4.78 -8.50 -4.09
CA SER A 345 -4.14 -7.18 -4.25
C SER A 345 -3.04 -7.21 -5.29
N ALA A 346 -2.99 -6.16 -6.10
CA ALA A 346 -1.89 -5.89 -7.00
C ALA A 346 -1.43 -4.45 -6.80
N MET A 347 -0.15 -4.21 -7.00
CA MET A 347 0.51 -2.93 -6.77
C MET A 347 1.64 -2.76 -7.77
N TYR A 348 1.65 -1.66 -8.51
CA TYR A 348 2.66 -1.39 -9.54
C TYR A 348 3.56 -0.22 -9.11
N CYS A 349 4.87 -0.46 -9.08
CA CYS A 349 5.86 0.50 -8.60
C CYS A 349 6.92 0.77 -9.66
N ARG A 350 7.11 2.04 -10.03
CA ARG A 350 8.17 2.45 -10.98
C ARG A 350 9.51 2.64 -10.27
N ASN A 351 10.58 2.50 -11.05
CA ASN A 351 11.97 2.68 -10.69
C ASN A 351 12.43 1.84 -9.47
N PRO A 352 12.18 0.53 -9.41
CA PRO A 352 12.54 -0.27 -8.23
C PRO A 352 14.04 -0.20 -7.87
N ALA A 353 14.91 0.12 -8.83
CA ALA A 353 16.34 0.29 -8.63
C ALA A 353 16.68 1.31 -7.53
N TRP A 354 15.89 2.39 -7.34
CA TRP A 354 16.21 3.42 -6.35
C TRP A 354 16.20 2.90 -4.90
N TRP A 355 15.44 1.82 -4.63
CA TRP A 355 15.43 1.15 -3.33
C TRP A 355 16.18 -0.18 -3.33
N GLY A 356 16.95 -0.50 -4.38
CA GLY A 356 17.66 -1.78 -4.52
C GLY A 356 16.78 -2.92 -5.05
N GLY A 357 15.59 -2.61 -5.54
CA GLY A 357 14.69 -3.55 -6.21
C GLY A 357 15.10 -3.87 -7.64
N LYS A 358 14.50 -4.93 -8.18
CA LYS A 358 14.72 -5.34 -9.57
C LYS A 358 13.61 -4.78 -10.47
N GLU A 359 14.02 -4.21 -11.59
CA GLU A 359 13.14 -3.82 -12.69
C GLU A 359 12.63 -5.06 -13.44
N ASN A 360 11.49 -4.90 -14.11
CA ASN A 360 10.82 -5.98 -14.85
C ASN A 360 10.60 -7.24 -14.00
N HIS A 361 10.22 -7.05 -12.73
CA HIS A 361 10.16 -8.12 -11.73
C HIS A 361 8.80 -8.19 -11.06
N VAL A 362 8.36 -9.40 -10.73
CA VAL A 362 7.12 -9.63 -9.96
C VAL A 362 7.48 -10.19 -8.58
N TYR A 363 7.01 -9.51 -7.55
CA TYR A 363 7.09 -9.90 -6.15
C TYR A 363 5.72 -10.45 -5.71
N LEU A 364 5.65 -11.72 -5.35
CA LEU A 364 4.40 -12.39 -5.01
C LEU A 364 4.37 -12.73 -3.51
N THR A 365 3.25 -12.47 -2.83
CA THR A 365 2.98 -12.92 -1.46
C THR A 365 1.68 -13.69 -1.40
N GLY A 366 1.59 -14.65 -0.47
CA GLY A 366 0.33 -15.30 -0.19
C GLY A 366 0.45 -16.65 0.50
N ARG A 367 -0.70 -17.21 0.88
CA ARG A 367 -0.79 -18.59 1.38
C ARG A 367 -0.42 -19.59 0.28
N LYS A 368 0.35 -20.61 0.64
CA LYS A 368 0.75 -21.69 -0.29
C LYS A 368 -0.48 -22.36 -0.90
N TRP A 369 -0.39 -22.64 -2.20
CA TRP A 369 -1.47 -23.09 -3.08
C TRP A 369 -1.89 -24.56 -2.87
N TRP A 370 -1.41 -25.23 -1.81
CA TRP A 370 -1.27 -26.69 -1.73
C TRP A 370 -1.76 -27.34 -0.41
N GLY A 371 -2.66 -26.69 0.34
CA GLY A 371 -3.15 -27.24 1.61
C GLY A 371 -2.19 -27.11 2.81
N VAL A 372 -1.01 -26.52 2.61
CA VAL A 372 -0.10 -26.13 3.69
C VAL A 372 -0.48 -24.73 4.16
N LYS A 373 -0.70 -24.55 5.47
CA LYS A 373 -1.21 -23.31 6.10
C LYS A 373 -0.13 -22.21 6.26
N GLU A 374 0.81 -22.09 5.34
CA GLU A 374 1.99 -21.21 5.47
C GLU A 374 2.01 -20.11 4.39
N ASN A 375 2.57 -18.93 4.74
CA ASN A 375 2.72 -17.80 3.82
C ASN A 375 4.13 -17.79 3.22
N HIS A 376 4.22 -17.47 1.93
CA HIS A 376 5.48 -17.39 1.22
C HIS A 376 5.61 -16.05 0.49
N VAL A 377 6.85 -15.62 0.29
CA VAL A 377 7.22 -14.48 -0.52
C VAL A 377 8.09 -15.01 -1.67
N TYR A 378 7.77 -14.64 -2.90
CA TYR A 378 8.48 -15.06 -4.09
C TYR A 378 8.89 -13.84 -4.88
N SER A 379 9.97 -13.96 -5.65
CA SER A 379 10.35 -12.96 -6.62
C SER A 379 10.79 -13.68 -7.90
N THR A 380 10.30 -13.26 -9.06
CA THR A 380 10.63 -13.91 -10.34
C THR A 380 10.91 -12.89 -11.44
N TRP A 381 11.90 -13.22 -12.28
CA TRP A 381 12.29 -12.51 -13.50
C TRP A 381 11.83 -13.33 -14.70
N GLN A 382 11.25 -12.69 -15.72
CA GLN A 382 10.88 -13.39 -16.96
C GLN A 382 11.65 -12.87 -18.18
N LYS A 383 12.17 -13.83 -18.96
CA LYS A 383 12.48 -13.69 -20.38
C LYS A 383 11.22 -14.11 -21.13
N TRP A 384 10.45 -13.15 -21.62
CA TRP A 384 9.05 -13.32 -22.07
C TRP A 384 8.84 -14.26 -23.28
N ASP A 385 9.93 -14.72 -23.93
CA ASP A 385 9.90 -15.60 -25.11
C ASP A 385 10.32 -17.06 -24.85
N LYS A 386 10.70 -17.45 -23.62
CA LYS A 386 11.01 -18.84 -23.27
C LYS A 386 10.22 -19.32 -22.05
N TRP A 387 9.53 -20.44 -22.26
CA TRP A 387 8.84 -21.25 -21.26
C TRP A 387 9.85 -21.71 -20.20
N ILE A 388 9.60 -21.38 -18.94
CA ILE A 388 10.35 -21.93 -17.81
C ILE A 388 9.34 -22.33 -16.75
N SER A 389 9.27 -23.64 -16.53
CA SER A 389 8.69 -24.25 -15.35
C SER A 389 9.54 -23.90 -14.14
N PHE A 390 8.95 -23.35 -13.09
CA PHE A 390 9.61 -23.25 -11.78
C PHE A 390 9.96 -24.65 -11.26
N SER A 391 11.24 -24.99 -11.12
CA SER A 391 11.64 -26.00 -10.14
C SER A 391 11.55 -25.37 -8.75
N LEU A 392 11.08 -26.12 -7.75
CA LEU A 392 11.06 -25.68 -6.35
C LEU A 392 12.47 -25.29 -5.85
N ASP A 393 13.52 -25.79 -6.49
CA ASP A 393 14.93 -25.56 -6.13
C ASP A 393 15.48 -24.23 -6.69
N ASP A 394 14.85 -23.67 -7.74
CA ASP A 394 15.22 -22.37 -8.33
C ASP A 394 14.49 -21.19 -7.65
N ILE A 395 13.57 -21.50 -6.74
CA ILE A 395 12.97 -20.53 -5.84
C ILE A 395 14.06 -20.16 -4.86
N VAL A 396 14.57 -18.92 -4.94
CA VAL A 396 15.29 -18.34 -3.83
C VAL A 396 14.31 -18.27 -2.66
N ASP A 397 14.30 -19.31 -1.83
CA ASP A 397 13.82 -19.24 -0.48
C ASP A 397 14.59 -18.07 0.12
N LEU A 398 13.89 -17.02 0.52
CA LEU A 398 14.46 -15.69 0.75
C LEU A 398 15.30 -15.60 2.04
N GLY A 399 16.10 -16.62 2.31
CA GLY A 399 16.91 -16.77 3.52
C GLY A 399 16.09 -17.15 4.76
N PHE A 400 14.79 -17.44 4.63
CA PHE A 400 14.03 -17.98 5.74
C PHE A 400 14.42 -19.45 5.94
N LYS A 401 15.54 -19.71 6.64
CA LYS A 401 15.97 -21.06 7.06
C LYS A 401 14.86 -21.85 7.77
N LYS A 402 13.78 -21.18 8.20
CA LYS A 402 12.47 -21.77 8.53
C LYS A 402 11.35 -20.87 8.00
N PRO A 403 10.33 -21.41 7.30
CA PRO A 403 9.17 -20.63 6.87
C PRO A 403 8.53 -19.91 8.07
N ILE A 404 8.12 -18.65 7.87
CA ILE A 404 7.33 -17.94 8.88
C ILE A 404 5.95 -18.59 8.92
N LYS A 405 5.74 -19.47 9.90
CA LYS A 405 4.46 -20.14 10.14
C LYS A 405 3.44 -19.12 10.61
N CYS A 406 2.45 -18.83 9.76
CA CYS A 406 1.32 -17.95 10.06
C CYS A 406 0.03 -18.72 9.79
N TYR A 407 -0.63 -19.18 10.85
CA TYR A 407 -1.86 -19.98 10.74
C TYR A 407 -3.14 -19.13 10.66
N ALA A 408 -3.07 -17.84 10.95
CA ALA A 408 -4.24 -16.97 11.08
C ALA A 408 -4.71 -16.42 9.72
N LYS A 409 -6.03 -16.34 9.49
CA LYS A 409 -6.63 -15.68 8.30
C LYS A 409 -6.27 -14.20 8.24
N TRP A 410 -5.95 -13.62 9.39
CA TRP A 410 -5.43 -12.27 9.55
C TRP A 410 -4.53 -12.21 10.80
N PRO A 411 -3.43 -11.44 10.79
CA PRO A 411 -2.94 -10.69 9.65
C PRO A 411 -2.21 -11.61 8.66
N ARG A 412 -2.27 -11.26 7.38
CA ARG A 412 -1.47 -11.89 6.32
C ARG A 412 -0.32 -10.94 5.95
N PRO A 413 0.81 -11.44 5.41
CA PRO A 413 1.79 -10.59 4.79
C PRO A 413 1.13 -9.73 3.71
N LEU A 414 1.24 -8.42 3.86
CA LEU A 414 0.62 -7.45 2.98
C LEU A 414 1.69 -6.52 2.43
N TRP A 415 1.85 -6.52 1.11
CA TRP A 415 2.64 -5.49 0.46
C TRP A 415 1.97 -4.13 0.67
N MET A 416 2.79 -3.11 0.89
CA MET A 416 2.38 -1.73 0.96
C MET A 416 3.27 -0.93 0.04
N LEU A 417 2.65 -0.14 -0.84
CA LEU A 417 3.33 0.86 -1.65
C LEU A 417 3.06 2.23 -1.03
N PRO A 418 4.08 2.85 -0.43
CA PRO A 418 3.93 4.21 0.08
C PRO A 418 3.64 5.24 -1.02
N SER A 419 3.98 4.93 -2.27
CA SER A 419 3.60 5.70 -3.46
C SER A 419 2.19 5.46 -3.96
N SER A 420 1.55 4.31 -3.71
CA SER A 420 0.09 4.17 -3.95
C SER A 420 -0.74 4.87 -2.87
N CYS A 421 -0.03 5.47 -1.93
CA CYS A 421 -0.53 6.06 -0.73
C CYS A 421 -0.65 7.59 -0.86
N TYR A 422 -0.39 8.24 -2.01
CA TYR A 422 -0.76 9.65 -2.20
C TYR A 422 -1.19 9.92 -3.64
#